data_AF-A0A3L6MQ32-F1
#
_entry.id   AF-A0A3L6MQ32-F1
#
_cell.length_a   1.000
_cell.length_b   1.000
_cell.length_c   1.000
_cell.angle_alpha   90.00
_cell.angle_beta   90.00
_cell.angle_gamma   90.00
#
_symmetry.space_group_name_H-M   'P 1'
#
loop_
_entity.id
_entity.type
_entity.pdbx_description
1 polymer ?
#
loop_
_entity_poly.entity_id
_entity_poly.type
_entity_poly.pdbx_seq_one_letter_code
_entity_poly.pdbx_strand_id
1 'polypeptide(L)'
;MNTSSDCDQRQEVDSYDDKSFFKQHKGPRTDPKEAAGTNDFPPDESRGFNFDPFTVQHRNYHIGYLPTTPLDLFQLFVPKSLLWRWIEYTNSWICYLLENSVVDSWNNPLHEPNGHSS
;
A
#
# COMPACT_ATOMS: atom_id res chain seq x y z
N MET A 1 33.96 -16.97 41.80
CA MET A 1 32.55 -17.40 41.95
C MET A 1 31.66 -16.20 41.72
N ASN A 2 30.62 -16.41 40.90
CA ASN A 2 29.43 -15.58 40.66
C ASN A 2 29.55 -14.42 39.64
N THR A 3 29.46 -14.77 38.36
CA THR A 3 28.85 -13.94 37.32
C THR A 3 27.41 -14.43 37.14
N SER A 4 26.42 -13.70 37.67
CA SER A 4 25.01 -13.92 37.35
C SER A 4 24.65 -13.00 36.20
N SER A 5 24.76 -13.50 34.97
CA SER A 5 24.19 -12.84 33.80
C SER A 5 22.77 -13.39 33.64
N ASP A 6 21.81 -12.67 34.17
CA ASP A 6 20.40 -12.95 33.96
C ASP A 6 20.05 -12.47 32.55
N CYS A 7 20.03 -13.40 31.62
CA CYS A 7 19.66 -13.18 30.23
C CYS A 7 18.14 -13.31 30.16
N ASP A 8 17.44 -12.21 30.46
CA ASP A 8 16.00 -12.09 30.31
C ASP A 8 15.66 -12.19 28.82
N GLN A 9 15.41 -13.42 28.36
CA GLN A 9 14.94 -13.71 27.01
C GLN A 9 13.51 -13.16 26.89
N ARG A 10 13.39 -11.91 26.45
CA ARG A 10 12.12 -11.37 25.97
C ARG A 10 11.72 -12.16 24.74
N GLN A 11 10.83 -13.11 24.95
CA GLN A 11 10.12 -13.86 23.93
C GLN A 11 9.27 -12.85 23.13
N GLU A 12 9.73 -12.46 21.94
CA GLU A 12 8.88 -11.76 20.96
C GLU A 12 7.81 -12.75 20.49
N VAL A 13 6.59 -12.55 20.97
CA VAL A 13 5.41 -13.25 20.47
C VAL A 13 5.03 -12.59 19.14
N ASP A 14 5.53 -13.15 18.04
CA ASP A 14 5.03 -12.86 16.69
C ASP A 14 3.61 -13.40 16.55
N SER A 15 2.63 -12.65 17.05
CA SER A 15 1.20 -12.93 16.89
C SER A 15 0.67 -12.33 15.58
N TYR A 16 1.30 -12.65 14.45
CA TYR A 16 0.66 -12.47 13.14
C TYR A 16 -0.16 -13.71 12.82
N ASP A 17 -1.41 -13.73 13.30
CA ASP A 17 -2.37 -14.79 13.00
C ASP A 17 -3.03 -14.52 11.62
N ASP A 18 -2.37 -14.98 10.55
CA ASP A 18 -2.90 -14.97 9.18
C ASP A 18 -4.02 -16.02 9.02
N LYS A 19 -5.16 -15.78 9.67
CA LYS A 19 -6.35 -16.62 9.58
C LYS A 19 -7.53 -15.91 8.93
N SER A 20 -7.31 -14.72 8.36
CA SER A 20 -8.37 -13.92 7.74
C SER A 20 -9.07 -14.65 6.58
N PHE A 21 -8.36 -15.57 5.89
CA PHE A 21 -8.92 -16.36 4.79
C PHE A 21 -9.81 -17.53 5.21
N PHE A 22 -9.88 -17.91 6.50
CA PHE A 22 -10.64 -19.10 6.93
C PHE A 22 -12.13 -18.82 7.18
N LYS A 23 -12.60 -17.57 7.08
CA LYS A 23 -14.03 -17.26 7.17
C LYS A 23 -14.72 -17.38 5.81
N GLN A 24 -14.62 -18.55 5.20
CA GLN A 24 -15.70 -18.99 4.31
C GLN A 24 -16.87 -19.40 5.19
N HIS A 25 -17.99 -18.69 5.06
CA HIS A 25 -19.26 -19.02 5.71
C HIS A 25 -19.64 -20.48 5.40
N LYS A 26 -19.32 -21.39 6.31
CA LYS A 26 -19.86 -22.75 6.30
C LYS A 26 -21.24 -22.69 6.93
N GLY A 27 -22.23 -22.32 6.10
CA GLY A 27 -23.61 -22.74 6.37
C GLY A 27 -23.68 -24.28 6.40
N PRO A 28 -24.71 -24.87 7.03
CA PRO A 28 -24.82 -26.33 7.11
C PRO A 28 -24.80 -26.91 5.69
N ARG A 29 -23.77 -27.70 5.38
CA ARG A 29 -23.75 -28.50 4.15
C ARG A 29 -24.72 -29.64 4.34
N THR A 30 -25.97 -29.42 3.95
CA THR A 30 -26.90 -30.51 3.69
C THR A 30 -26.53 -31.05 2.31
N ASP A 31 -26.14 -32.32 2.27
CA ASP A 31 -25.96 -33.16 1.08
C ASP A 31 -24.61 -33.10 0.31
N PRO A 32 -23.89 -34.24 0.18
CA PRO A 32 -22.60 -34.35 -0.55
C PRO A 32 -22.64 -34.10 -2.07
N LYS A 33 -23.79 -33.68 -2.63
CA LYS A 33 -23.99 -33.54 -4.08
C LYS A 33 -24.07 -32.10 -4.58
N GLU A 34 -24.04 -31.11 -3.69
CA GLU A 34 -24.05 -29.71 -4.13
C GLU A 34 -22.63 -29.25 -4.47
N ALA A 35 -22.29 -29.33 -5.75
CA ALA A 35 -21.14 -28.63 -6.31
C ALA A 35 -21.33 -27.13 -6.03
N ALA A 36 -20.29 -26.49 -5.48
CA ALA A 36 -20.31 -25.07 -5.18
C ALA A 36 -20.72 -24.27 -6.43
N GLY A 37 -21.89 -23.64 -6.37
CA GLY A 37 -22.34 -22.59 -7.29
C GLY A 37 -21.95 -22.85 -8.74
N THR A 38 -22.67 -23.77 -9.40
CA THR A 38 -22.67 -23.85 -10.85
C THR A 38 -23.19 -22.51 -11.37
N ASN A 39 -22.29 -21.60 -11.69
CA ASN A 39 -22.64 -20.41 -12.44
C ASN A 39 -23.08 -20.90 -13.82
N ASP A 40 -24.38 -20.84 -14.11
CA ASP A 40 -25.02 -21.26 -15.38
C ASP A 40 -24.60 -20.40 -16.59
N PHE A 41 -23.51 -19.63 -16.49
CA PHE A 41 -23.01 -18.88 -17.62
C PHE A 41 -22.37 -19.86 -18.61
N PRO A 42 -22.73 -19.78 -19.90
CA PRO A 42 -22.02 -20.54 -20.91
C PRO A 42 -20.52 -20.18 -20.84
N PRO A 43 -19.62 -21.13 -21.08
CA PRO A 43 -18.20 -20.83 -21.19
C PRO A 43 -18.01 -19.68 -22.17
N ASP A 44 -17.29 -18.65 -21.75
CA ASP A 44 -16.93 -17.54 -22.61
C ASP A 44 -16.09 -18.07 -23.78
N GLU A 45 -16.68 -18.17 -24.97
CA GLU A 45 -16.03 -18.70 -26.17
C GLU A 45 -14.79 -17.89 -26.58
N SER A 46 -14.64 -16.66 -26.09
CA SER A 46 -13.44 -15.84 -26.31
C SER A 46 -12.23 -16.29 -25.47
N ARG A 47 -12.45 -17.12 -24.45
CA ARG A 47 -11.39 -17.69 -23.61
C ARG A 47 -10.98 -19.04 -24.18
N GLY A 48 -9.77 -19.10 -24.73
CA GLY A 48 -9.18 -20.35 -25.17
C GLY A 48 -9.06 -21.35 -24.00
N PHE A 49 -9.26 -22.64 -24.29
CA PHE A 49 -8.96 -23.75 -23.37
C PHE A 49 -7.45 -23.92 -23.11
N ASN A 50 -6.63 -23.25 -23.91
CA ASN A 50 -5.19 -23.36 -23.88
C ASN A 50 -4.60 -22.16 -23.14
N PHE A 51 -3.92 -22.44 -22.04
CA PHE A 51 -3.07 -21.48 -21.36
C PHE A 51 -1.65 -21.64 -21.88
N ASP A 52 -1.14 -20.61 -22.55
CA ASP A 52 0.27 -20.52 -22.91
C ASP A 52 0.99 -19.73 -21.82
N PRO A 53 1.82 -20.37 -20.97
CA PRO A 53 2.52 -19.68 -19.91
C PRO A 53 3.50 -18.68 -20.52
N PHE A 54 3.53 -17.46 -19.98
CA PHE A 54 4.60 -16.51 -20.30
C PHE A 54 5.93 -17.09 -19.81
N THR A 55 6.81 -17.44 -20.74
CA THR A 55 8.14 -17.96 -20.42
C THR A 55 9.03 -16.81 -19.97
N VAL A 56 9.22 -16.68 -18.65
CA VAL A 56 10.14 -15.69 -18.08
C VAL A 56 11.56 -16.22 -18.26
N GLN A 57 12.42 -15.47 -18.96
CA GLN A 57 13.82 -15.84 -19.07
C GLN A 57 14.50 -15.87 -17.70
N HIS A 58 15.43 -16.81 -17.52
CA HIS A 58 16.23 -16.85 -16.31
C HIS A 58 17.04 -15.55 -16.20
N ARG A 59 16.87 -14.84 -15.10
CA ARG A 59 17.63 -13.63 -14.76
C ARG A 59 18.34 -13.89 -13.44
N ASN A 60 19.62 -13.56 -13.39
CA ASN A 60 20.36 -13.59 -12.13
C ASN A 60 19.71 -12.61 -11.15
N TYR A 61 19.47 -13.06 -9.92
CA TYR A 61 19.01 -12.17 -8.87
C TYR A 61 20.12 -11.19 -8.51
N HIS A 62 19.84 -9.90 -8.61
CA HIS A 62 20.70 -8.87 -8.06
C HIS A 62 20.03 -8.31 -6.81
N ILE A 63 20.45 -8.79 -5.65
CA ILE A 63 20.01 -8.24 -4.36
C ILE A 63 20.98 -7.12 -4.03
N GLY A 64 20.58 -5.88 -4.31
CA GLY A 64 21.30 -4.70 -3.87
C GLY A 64 21.13 -4.51 -2.36
N TYR A 65 22.15 -3.95 -1.71
CA TYR A 65 22.00 -3.51 -0.31
C TYR A 65 21.00 -2.37 -0.26
N LEU A 66 20.02 -2.48 0.63
CA LEU A 66 19.10 -1.38 0.91
C LEU A 66 19.85 -0.26 1.65
N PRO A 67 19.49 1.01 1.43
CA PRO A 67 19.99 2.10 2.26
C PRO A 67 19.67 1.86 3.74
N THR A 68 20.54 2.35 4.61
CA THR A 68 20.43 2.15 6.06
C THR A 68 19.40 3.06 6.72
N THR A 69 18.96 4.13 6.03
CA THR A 69 17.96 5.06 6.54
C THR A 69 16.65 4.96 5.75
N PRO A 70 15.49 5.12 6.42
CA PRO A 70 14.21 5.21 5.73
C PRO A 70 14.14 6.36 4.71
N LEU A 71 14.85 7.46 4.97
CA LEU A 71 14.88 8.62 4.09
C LEU A 71 15.58 8.30 2.76
N ASP A 72 16.73 7.63 2.82
CA ASP A 72 17.46 7.25 1.62
C ASP A 72 16.67 6.24 0.79
N LEU A 73 15.96 5.31 1.45
CA LEU A 73 15.06 4.38 0.78
C LEU A 73 13.93 5.12 0.07
N PHE A 74 13.29 6.09 0.73
CA PHE A 74 12.24 6.90 0.14
C PHE A 74 12.74 7.68 -1.10
N GLN A 75 13.93 8.25 -1.02
CA GLN A 75 14.54 9.01 -2.12
C GLN A 75 14.89 8.15 -3.34
N LEU A 76 15.10 6.84 -3.19
CA LEU A 76 15.29 5.92 -4.32
C LEU A 76 14.04 5.80 -5.19
N PHE A 77 12.86 5.85 -4.56
CA PHE A 77 11.59 5.63 -5.26
C PHE A 77 10.89 6.94 -5.67
N VAL A 78 11.29 8.07 -5.12
CA VAL A 78 10.68 9.38 -5.40
C VAL A 78 11.69 10.28 -6.12
N PRO A 79 11.53 10.46 -7.44
CA PRO A 79 12.37 11.37 -8.20
C PRO A 79 12.21 12.81 -7.70
N LYS A 80 13.31 13.55 -7.60
CA LYS A 80 13.27 14.98 -7.22
C LYS A 80 12.38 15.81 -8.17
N SER A 81 12.34 15.45 -9.45
CA SER A 81 11.46 16.11 -10.43
C SER A 81 9.97 15.98 -10.09
N LEU A 82 9.56 14.87 -9.46
CA LEU A 82 8.18 14.69 -9.01
C LEU A 82 7.86 15.64 -7.86
N LEU A 83 8.78 15.80 -6.91
CA LEU A 83 8.63 16.74 -5.80
C LEU A 83 8.51 18.17 -6.29
N TRP A 84 9.35 18.58 -7.24
CA TRP A 84 9.27 19.92 -7.84
C TRP A 84 7.92 20.16 -8.51
N ARG A 85 7.46 19.20 -9.32
CA ARG A 85 6.16 19.31 -9.98
C ARG A 85 5.00 19.36 -8.98
N TRP A 86 5.11 18.62 -7.89
CA TRP A 86 4.12 18.64 -6.82
C TRP A 86 4.08 19.99 -6.12
N ILE A 87 5.23 20.58 -5.79
CA ILE A 87 5.35 21.92 -5.19
C ILE A 87 4.73 22.98 -6.12
N GLU A 88 5.07 22.96 -7.40
CA GLU A 88 4.52 23.88 -8.40
C GLU A 88 2.99 23.77 -8.46
N TYR A 89 2.47 22.54 -8.53
CA TYR A 89 1.04 22.28 -8.56
C TYR A 89 0.34 22.79 -7.30
N THR A 90 0.85 22.47 -6.11
CA THR A 90 0.22 22.86 -4.85
C THR A 90 0.23 24.37 -4.65
N ASN A 91 1.32 25.04 -5.03
CA ASN A 91 1.42 26.49 -4.93
C ASN A 91 0.44 27.16 -5.90
N SER A 92 0.38 26.70 -7.16
CA SER A 92 -0.58 27.21 -8.14
C SER A 92 -2.02 27.00 -7.69
N TRP A 93 -2.33 25.84 -7.10
CA TRP A 93 -3.65 25.55 -6.56
C TRP A 93 -4.01 26.48 -5.40
N ILE A 94 -3.11 26.72 -4.45
CA ILE A 94 -3.34 27.66 -3.34
C ILE A 94 -3.56 29.08 -3.87
N CYS A 95 -2.77 29.54 -4.85
CA CYS A 95 -2.97 30.85 -5.48
C CYS A 95 -4.37 30.96 -6.09
N TYR A 96 -4.82 29.93 -6.83
CA TYR A 96 -6.16 29.88 -7.39
C TYR A 96 -7.24 29.96 -6.29
N LEU A 97 -7.07 29.22 -5.19
CA LEU A 97 -8.04 29.25 -4.08
C LEU A 97 -8.14 30.64 -3.44
N LEU A 98 -7.00 31.31 -3.24
CA LEU A 98 -6.94 32.68 -2.70
C LEU A 98 -7.60 33.69 -3.64
N GLU A 99 -7.31 33.62 -4.94
CA GLU A 99 -7.91 34.51 -5.96
C GLU A 99 -9.44 34.36 -6.02
N ASN A 100 -9.94 33.14 -5.84
CA ASN A 100 -11.36 32.84 -5.89
C ASN A 100 -12.08 32.94 -4.53
N SER A 101 -11.40 33.46 -3.49
CA SER A 101 -11.95 33.59 -2.12
C SER A 101 -12.58 32.29 -1.61
N VAL A 102 -11.99 31.14 -1.99
CA VAL A 102 -12.50 29.84 -1.57
C VAL A 102 -12.35 29.73 -0.05
N VAL A 103 -13.40 29.22 0.56
CA VAL A 103 -13.51 29.07 2.00
C VAL A 103 -13.08 27.65 2.37
N ASP A 104 -12.35 27.48 3.47
CA ASP A 104 -11.93 26.17 3.95
C ASP A 104 -13.12 25.31 4.43
N SER A 105 -12.84 24.05 4.80
CA SER A 105 -13.86 23.12 5.33
C SER A 105 -14.51 23.58 6.64
N TRP A 106 -14.00 24.63 7.26
CA TRP A 106 -14.45 25.22 8.52
C TRP A 106 -15.10 26.60 8.34
N ASN A 107 -15.41 26.98 7.10
CA ASN A 107 -16.00 28.26 6.71
C ASN A 107 -15.12 29.50 6.97
N ASN A 108 -13.80 29.32 7.06
CA ASN A 108 -12.87 30.45 7.14
C ASN A 108 -12.39 30.85 5.73
N PRO A 109 -12.41 32.15 5.38
CA PRO A 109 -11.80 32.62 4.15
C PRO A 109 -10.30 32.31 4.17
N LEU A 110 -9.79 31.75 3.08
CA LEU A 110 -8.35 31.56 2.92
C LEU A 110 -7.69 32.95 2.76
N HIS A 111 -6.79 33.29 3.66
CA HIS A 111 -5.98 34.51 3.61
C HIS A 111 -4.50 34.15 3.43
N GLU A 112 -3.74 35.06 2.82
CA GLU A 112 -2.28 34.94 2.84
C GLU A 112 -1.79 34.89 4.29
N PRO A 113 -0.85 33.98 4.63
CA PRO A 113 -0.24 33.99 5.95
C PRO A 113 0.52 35.32 6.10
N ASN A 114 0.04 36.17 7.00
CA ASN A 114 0.70 37.42 7.36
C ASN A 114 2.14 37.10 7.80
N GLY A 115 3.11 37.35 6.92
CA GLY A 115 4.52 37.19 7.22
C GLY A 115 4.91 38.16 8.33
N HIS A 116 5.02 37.67 9.56
CA HIS A 116 5.89 38.28 10.55
C HIS A 116 7.33 37.94 10.19
N SER A 117 7.89 38.72 9.27
CA SER A 117 9.33 38.88 9.14
C SER A 117 9.76 39.94 10.15
N SER A 118 10.41 39.50 11.23
CA SER A 118 11.24 40.34 12.11
C SER A 118 12.61 39.69 12.23
#